data_AF-A0A1S3YIH2-F1
#
_entry.id   AF-A0A1S3YIH2-F1
#
_cell.length_a   1.000
_cell.length_b   1.000
_cell.length_c   1.000
_cell.angle_alpha   90.00
_cell.angle_beta   90.00
_cell.angle_gamma   90.00
#
_symmetry.space_group_name_H-M   'P 1'
#
loop_
_entity.id
_entity.type
_entity.pdbx_description
1 polymer ?
#
loop_
_entity_poly.entity_id
_entity_poly.type
_entity_poly.pdbx_seq_one_letter_code
_entity_poly.pdbx_strand_id
1 'polypeptide(L)'
;MALASRLLSRSTRQLCAGQVVLRPEHTILVRSFAKGAAAPTALKGDQVLKDIFYEVKNKLETAIGVLRKEKITIDPEDPAAVSEYAKVMNSVRQKANLLSESQIIKFNIEVETHEIPDARTYLLKLKEMRVKRGLIDEQGIEDMQMAALDKVEKEIKKPLMRNDKKGIALLTAEFDKINQKLGIRKEDLPKYEEQLELKIAKAQLEELKKDVLEAMETQKKREEFKDEEMPSVKSLDIRNFI
;
A
#
# COMPACT_ATOMS: atom_id res chain seq x y z
N MET A 1 -0.75 -11.47 -33.75
CA MET A 1 -1.69 -12.07 -32.77
C MET A 1 -1.11 -13.37 -32.24
N ALA A 2 -1.45 -13.72 -31.00
CA ALA A 2 -0.96 -14.84 -30.16
C ALA A 2 0.22 -14.51 -29.21
N LEU A 3 -0.04 -13.63 -28.25
CA LEU A 3 0.69 -13.49 -26.99
C LEU A 3 -0.29 -13.72 -25.84
N ALA A 4 -0.10 -14.79 -25.05
CA ALA A 4 -0.47 -14.86 -23.63
C ALA A 4 -0.13 -16.27 -23.10
N SER A 5 0.24 -16.34 -21.82
CA SER A 5 0.36 -17.55 -20.97
C SER A 5 1.74 -18.20 -20.78
N ARG A 6 2.75 -17.45 -20.31
CA ARG A 6 3.86 -18.06 -19.53
C ARG A 6 4.43 -17.13 -18.46
N LEU A 7 3.64 -16.79 -17.45
CA LEU A 7 4.17 -16.40 -16.14
C LEU A 7 3.19 -16.90 -15.09
N LEU A 8 3.59 -17.95 -14.38
CA LEU A 8 3.09 -18.49 -13.10
C LEU A 8 3.24 -20.01 -13.13
N SER A 9 4.44 -20.52 -12.87
CA SER A 9 4.64 -21.81 -12.17
C SER A 9 6.12 -22.13 -12.11
N ARG A 10 6.82 -21.62 -11.09
CA ARG A 10 8.03 -22.23 -10.52
C ARG A 10 8.24 -21.73 -9.09
N SER A 11 7.65 -22.41 -8.11
CA SER A 11 8.31 -22.71 -6.82
C SER A 11 7.33 -23.44 -5.91
N THR A 12 7.39 -24.77 -5.92
CA THR A 12 7.15 -25.64 -4.75
C THR A 12 7.30 -27.10 -5.20
N ARG A 13 8.56 -27.55 -5.26
CA ARG A 13 8.89 -28.98 -5.26
C ARG A 13 9.79 -29.23 -4.05
N GLN A 14 9.16 -29.50 -2.91
CA GLN A 14 9.71 -30.25 -1.78
C GLN A 14 8.63 -31.30 -1.46
N LEU A 15 8.80 -32.52 -1.96
CA LEU A 15 9.31 -33.66 -1.21
C LEU A 15 8.37 -34.09 -0.08
N CYS A 16 7.40 -34.93 -0.44
CA CYS A 16 6.98 -36.07 0.37
C CYS A 16 6.78 -37.24 -0.59
N ALA A 17 7.82 -38.07 -0.71
CA ALA A 17 7.73 -39.36 -1.35
C ALA A 17 6.98 -40.30 -0.39
N GLY A 18 5.76 -40.68 -0.77
CA GLY A 18 5.03 -41.78 -0.16
C GLY A 18 4.44 -42.60 -1.30
N GLN A 19 5.06 -43.74 -1.60
CA GLN A 19 4.42 -44.78 -2.40
C GLN A 19 3.18 -45.24 -1.64
N VAL A 20 1.99 -44.95 -2.17
CA VAL A 20 0.76 -45.61 -1.74
C VAL A 20 0.21 -46.36 -2.94
N VAL A 21 0.34 -47.68 -2.80
CA VAL A 21 -0.22 -48.74 -3.65
C VAL A 21 -1.69 -48.47 -3.93
N LEU A 22 -2.08 -48.56 -5.22
CA LEU A 22 -3.47 -48.53 -5.67
C LEU A 22 -4.23 -49.70 -5.05
N ARG A 23 -5.15 -49.41 -4.12
CA ARG A 23 -6.21 -50.34 -3.71
C ARG A 23 -7.48 -49.94 -4.46
N PRO A 24 -8.09 -50.82 -5.29
CA PRO A 24 -9.25 -50.47 -6.11
C PRO A 24 -10.54 -50.70 -5.32
N GLU A 25 -10.78 -49.92 -4.27
CA GLU A 25 -12.10 -49.84 -3.63
C GLU A 25 -12.32 -48.38 -3.22
N HIS A 26 -13.54 -47.87 -3.43
CA HIS A 26 -13.97 -46.47 -3.44
C HIS A 26 -13.93 -45.82 -4.83
N THR A 27 -14.90 -46.20 -5.65
CA THR A 27 -15.44 -45.39 -6.74
C THR A 27 -15.70 -43.97 -6.23
N ILE A 28 -14.84 -43.02 -6.62
CA ILE A 28 -15.11 -41.60 -6.43
C ILE A 28 -16.30 -41.27 -7.32
N LEU A 29 -17.46 -41.06 -6.71
CA LEU A 29 -18.63 -40.57 -7.39
C LEU A 29 -18.30 -39.16 -7.92
N VAL A 30 -18.00 -39.07 -9.21
CA VAL A 30 -17.97 -37.80 -9.92
C VAL A 30 -19.34 -37.18 -9.71
N ARG A 31 -19.44 -36.13 -8.89
CA ARG A 31 -20.69 -35.39 -8.71
C ARG A 31 -21.03 -34.75 -10.06
N SER A 32 -21.89 -35.42 -10.81
CA SER A 32 -22.67 -34.79 -11.86
C SER A 32 -23.52 -33.71 -11.19
N PHE A 33 -23.29 -32.45 -11.53
CA PHE A 33 -24.17 -31.35 -11.11
C PHE A 33 -25.58 -31.68 -11.60
N ALA A 34 -26.49 -31.95 -10.68
CA ALA A 34 -27.88 -32.23 -11.00
C ALA A 34 -28.48 -31.02 -11.72
N LYS A 35 -28.98 -31.22 -12.94
CA LYS A 35 -29.57 -30.21 -13.84
C LYS A 35 -30.93 -29.65 -13.34
N GLY A 36 -31.14 -29.63 -12.03
CA GLY A 36 -32.38 -29.24 -11.36
C GLY A 36 -32.21 -28.75 -9.92
N ALA A 37 -30.97 -28.59 -9.43
CA ALA A 37 -30.75 -27.81 -8.21
C ALA A 37 -30.90 -26.33 -8.57
N ALA A 38 -31.98 -25.70 -8.11
CA ALA A 38 -32.10 -24.25 -8.15
C ALA A 38 -30.82 -23.63 -7.58
N ALA A 39 -30.31 -22.59 -8.25
CA ALA A 39 -29.13 -21.89 -7.77
C ALA A 39 -29.33 -21.54 -6.28
N PRO A 40 -28.37 -21.88 -5.39
CA PRO A 40 -28.52 -21.56 -3.98
C PRO A 40 -28.80 -20.06 -3.85
N THR A 41 -29.83 -19.72 -3.07
CA THR A 41 -30.24 -18.33 -2.85
C THR A 41 -29.02 -17.55 -2.36
N ALA A 42 -28.67 -16.48 -3.08
CA ALA A 42 -27.50 -15.66 -2.77
C ALA A 42 -27.52 -15.26 -1.29
N LEU A 43 -26.49 -15.66 -0.55
CA LEU A 43 -26.37 -15.31 0.86
C LEU A 43 -25.98 -13.83 0.95
N LYS A 44 -26.35 -13.15 2.06
CA LYS A 44 -25.93 -11.75 2.29
C LYS A 44 -24.41 -11.56 2.17
N GLY A 45 -23.63 -12.57 2.57
CA GLY A 45 -22.18 -12.59 2.41
C GLY A 45 -21.73 -12.59 0.94
N ASP A 46 -22.45 -13.27 0.05
CA ASP A 46 -22.14 -13.31 -1.39
C ASP A 46 -22.31 -11.93 -2.02
N GLN A 47 -23.31 -11.16 -1.57
CA GLN A 47 -23.51 -9.80 -2.05
C GLN A 47 -22.37 -8.88 -1.58
N VAL A 48 -21.98 -8.94 -0.31
CA VAL A 48 -20.86 -8.16 0.22
C VAL A 48 -19.56 -8.45 -0.53
N LEU A 49 -19.26 -9.73 -0.80
CA LEU A 49 -18.07 -10.11 -1.57
C LEU A 49 -18.11 -9.61 -3.01
N LYS A 50 -19.28 -9.68 -3.66
CA LYS A 50 -19.47 -9.12 -5.01
C LYS A 50 -19.24 -7.61 -5.02
N ASP A 51 -19.80 -6.90 -4.05
CA ASP A 51 -19.68 -5.44 -3.95
C ASP A 51 -18.21 -5.04 -3.77
N ILE A 52 -17.47 -5.72 -2.89
CA ILE A 52 -16.02 -5.53 -2.71
C ILE A 52 -15.26 -5.83 -4.00
N PHE A 53 -15.58 -6.94 -4.68
CA PHE A 53 -14.94 -7.31 -5.93
C PHE A 53 -15.15 -6.24 -7.01
N TYR A 54 -16.38 -5.76 -7.18
CA TYR A 54 -16.69 -4.69 -8.14
C TYR A 54 -15.99 -3.39 -7.77
N GLU A 55 -15.93 -3.04 -6.49
CA GLU A 55 -15.19 -1.87 -6.03
C GLU A 55 -13.71 -1.96 -6.42
N VAL A 56 -13.03 -3.06 -6.06
CA VAL A 56 -11.60 -3.26 -6.38
C VAL A 56 -11.37 -3.28 -7.89
N LYS A 57 -12.22 -3.98 -8.64
CA LYS A 57 -12.16 -4.03 -10.10
C LYS A 57 -12.28 -2.64 -10.72
N ASN A 58 -13.27 -1.85 -10.30
CA ASN A 58 -13.49 -0.51 -10.83
C ASN A 58 -12.31 0.42 -10.55
N LYS A 59 -11.70 0.32 -9.35
CA LYS A 59 -10.49 1.09 -9.00
C LYS A 59 -9.31 0.71 -9.90
N LEU A 60 -9.09 -0.58 -10.13
CA LEU A 60 -8.03 -1.09 -11.01
C LEU A 60 -8.24 -0.64 -12.46
N GLU A 61 -9.45 -0.81 -13.01
CA GLU A 61 -9.78 -0.39 -14.37
C GLU A 61 -9.62 1.13 -14.56
N THR A 62 -10.00 1.90 -13.54
CA THR A 62 -9.82 3.36 -13.54
C THR A 62 -8.33 3.74 -13.54
N ALA A 63 -7.51 3.09 -12.71
CA ALA A 63 -6.07 3.32 -12.65
C ALA A 63 -5.40 3.00 -14.00
N ILE A 64 -5.68 1.82 -14.57
CA ILE A 64 -5.20 1.39 -15.89
C ILE A 64 -5.65 2.38 -16.98
N GLY A 65 -6.89 2.86 -16.91
CA GLY A 65 -7.43 3.83 -17.86
C GLY A 65 -6.71 5.18 -17.86
N VAL A 66 -6.11 5.59 -16.74
CA VAL A 66 -5.24 6.77 -16.67
C VAL A 66 -3.85 6.44 -17.24
N LEU A 67 -3.25 5.33 -16.80
CA LEU A 67 -1.89 4.93 -17.22
C LEU A 67 -1.79 4.66 -18.74
N ARG A 68 -2.87 4.21 -19.39
CA ARG A 68 -2.93 4.05 -20.85
C ARG A 68 -2.95 5.36 -21.64
N LYS A 69 -3.26 6.49 -21.00
CA LYS A 69 -3.36 7.81 -21.66
C LYS A 69 -2.07 8.60 -21.51
N GLU A 70 -1.52 8.60 -20.31
CA GLU A 70 -0.34 9.37 -19.96
C GLU A 70 0.94 8.71 -20.49
N LYS A 71 1.80 9.47 -21.16
CA LYS A 71 3.13 9.01 -21.52
C LYS A 71 4.05 9.18 -20.32
N ILE A 72 4.72 8.11 -19.89
CA ILE A 72 5.65 8.12 -18.77
C ILE A 72 7.07 7.99 -19.31
N THR A 73 7.92 8.96 -18.99
CA THR A 73 9.36 8.90 -19.28
C THR A 73 10.07 8.17 -18.15
N ILE A 74 10.75 7.07 -18.46
CA ILE A 74 11.44 6.24 -17.47
C ILE A 74 12.85 6.80 -17.22
N ASP A 75 12.94 7.82 -16.38
CA ASP A 75 14.22 8.44 -16.00
C ASP A 75 14.24 8.88 -14.52
N PRO A 76 14.69 8.03 -13.58
CA PRO A 76 14.70 8.35 -12.16
C PRO A 76 15.72 9.43 -11.76
N GLU A 77 16.68 9.77 -12.65
CA GLU A 77 17.69 10.80 -12.38
C GLU A 77 17.30 12.17 -12.91
N ASP A 78 16.25 12.27 -13.75
CA ASP A 78 15.72 13.55 -14.20
C ASP A 78 14.58 14.02 -13.26
N PRO A 79 14.78 15.13 -12.53
CA PRO A 79 13.75 15.66 -11.63
C PRO A 79 12.44 16.00 -12.34
N ALA A 80 12.49 16.38 -13.63
CA ALA A 80 11.28 16.68 -14.41
C ALA A 80 10.46 15.40 -14.65
N ALA A 81 11.10 14.32 -15.11
CA ALA A 81 10.46 13.02 -15.28
C ALA A 81 9.88 12.47 -13.97
N VAL A 82 10.60 12.59 -12.85
CA VAL A 82 10.09 12.20 -11.52
C VAL A 82 8.86 13.01 -11.13
N SER A 83 8.87 14.33 -11.33
CA SER A 83 7.74 15.20 -11.03
C SER A 83 6.52 14.91 -11.90
N GLU A 84 6.72 14.67 -13.20
CA GLU A 84 5.66 14.26 -14.13
C GLU A 84 5.05 12.92 -13.71
N TYR A 85 5.88 11.92 -13.42
CA TYR A 85 5.40 10.62 -12.95
C TYR A 85 4.64 10.74 -11.62
N ALA A 86 5.13 11.53 -10.66
CA ALA A 86 4.41 11.80 -9.41
C ALA A 86 3.01 12.41 -9.66
N LYS A 87 2.89 13.34 -10.62
CA LYS A 87 1.59 13.92 -11.02
C LYS A 87 0.66 12.87 -11.63
N VAL A 88 1.18 12.00 -12.49
CA VAL A 88 0.40 10.89 -13.08
C VAL A 88 -0.11 9.96 -11.96
N MET A 89 0.75 9.54 -11.04
CA MET A 89 0.38 8.66 -9.94
C MET A 89 -0.61 9.31 -8.97
N ASN A 90 -0.49 10.61 -8.71
CA ASN A 90 -1.49 11.37 -7.95
C ASN A 90 -2.84 11.41 -8.70
N SER A 91 -2.84 11.63 -10.03
CA SER A 91 -4.07 11.56 -10.83
C SER A 91 -4.69 10.16 -10.81
N VAL A 92 -3.88 9.09 -10.88
CA VAL A 92 -4.35 7.70 -10.75
C VAL A 92 -5.05 7.54 -9.41
N ARG A 93 -4.39 7.95 -8.33
CA ARG A 93 -4.91 7.83 -6.97
C ARG A 93 -6.24 8.56 -6.79
N GLN A 94 -6.32 9.82 -7.22
CA GLN A 94 -7.53 10.63 -7.11
C GLN A 94 -8.69 10.04 -7.92
N LYS A 95 -8.45 9.67 -9.19
CA LYS A 95 -9.51 9.14 -10.07
C LYS A 95 -9.98 7.75 -9.63
N ALA A 96 -9.07 6.90 -9.14
CA ALA A 96 -9.40 5.57 -8.62
C ALA A 96 -9.87 5.60 -7.15
N ASN A 97 -10.05 6.78 -6.55
CA ASN A 97 -10.45 6.95 -5.15
C ASN A 97 -9.59 6.09 -4.19
N LEU A 98 -8.27 6.15 -4.40
CA LEU A 98 -7.27 5.51 -3.56
C LEU A 98 -6.79 6.51 -2.50
N LEU A 99 -6.41 6.00 -1.33
CA LEU A 99 -5.90 6.82 -0.24
C LEU A 99 -4.45 7.22 -0.51
N SER A 100 -4.07 8.43 -0.10
CA SER A 100 -2.68 8.87 0.01
C SER A 100 -1.99 8.22 1.21
N GLU A 101 -0.66 8.29 1.27
CA GLU A 101 0.10 7.70 2.38
C GLU A 101 -0.31 8.31 3.73
N SER A 102 -0.49 9.63 3.81
CA SER A 102 -1.00 10.28 5.03
C SER A 102 -2.39 9.79 5.43
N GLN A 103 -3.29 9.61 4.44
CA GLN A 103 -4.63 9.08 4.68
C GLN A 103 -4.60 7.61 5.12
N ILE A 104 -3.71 6.80 4.55
CA ILE A 104 -3.49 5.40 4.97
C ILE A 104 -2.99 5.36 6.43
N ILE A 105 -2.03 6.22 6.79
CA ILE A 105 -1.53 6.32 8.17
C ILE A 105 -2.67 6.68 9.11
N LYS A 106 -3.45 7.73 8.78
CA LYS A 106 -4.60 8.16 9.57
C LYS A 106 -5.64 7.05 9.72
N PHE A 107 -6.03 6.40 8.63
CA PHE A 107 -7.00 5.30 8.63
C PHE A 107 -6.54 4.15 9.53
N ASN A 108 -5.28 3.73 9.42
CA ASN A 108 -4.74 2.65 10.26
C ASN A 108 -4.72 3.04 11.74
N ILE A 109 -4.36 4.28 12.08
CA ILE A 109 -4.41 4.77 13.46
C ILE A 109 -5.85 4.72 13.98
N GLU A 110 -6.82 5.19 13.20
CA GLU A 110 -8.23 5.16 13.59
C GLU A 110 -8.72 3.74 13.85
N VAL A 111 -8.46 2.81 12.92
CA VAL A 111 -8.86 1.39 13.05
C VAL A 111 -8.21 0.74 14.27
N GLU A 112 -6.91 0.89 14.46
CA GLU A 112 -6.18 0.24 15.57
C GLU A 112 -6.49 0.84 16.95
N THR A 113 -7.09 2.03 17.00
CA THR A 113 -7.31 2.75 18.26
C THR A 113 -8.76 3.09 18.55
N HIS A 114 -9.72 2.70 17.70
CA HIS A 114 -11.12 3.12 17.86
C HIS A 114 -11.75 2.73 19.21
N GLU A 115 -11.39 1.57 19.76
CA GLU A 115 -11.90 1.08 21.06
C GLU A 115 -11.13 1.62 22.27
N ILE A 116 -10.01 2.32 22.08
CA ILE A 116 -9.16 2.78 23.17
C ILE A 116 -9.73 4.07 23.76
N PRO A 117 -10.19 4.10 25.03
CA PRO A 117 -10.93 5.25 25.54
C PRO A 117 -10.03 6.30 26.22
N ASP A 118 -8.86 5.91 26.73
CA ASP A 118 -7.93 6.78 27.44
C ASP A 118 -6.71 7.18 26.58
N ALA A 119 -6.11 8.32 26.90
CA ALA A 119 -5.01 8.90 26.15
C ALA A 119 -3.68 8.13 26.33
N ARG A 120 -3.46 7.52 27.50
CA ARG A 120 -2.21 6.80 27.80
C ARG A 120 -2.08 5.55 26.94
N THR A 121 -3.11 4.70 26.97
CA THR A 121 -3.16 3.49 26.16
C THR A 121 -3.11 3.84 24.67
N TYR A 122 -3.72 4.97 24.26
CA TYR A 122 -3.66 5.46 22.89
C TYR A 122 -2.22 5.80 22.45
N LEU A 123 -1.47 6.58 23.24
CA LEU A 123 -0.07 6.91 22.93
C LEU A 123 0.83 5.67 22.90
N LEU A 124 0.63 4.73 23.84
CA LEU A 124 1.35 3.45 23.83
C LEU A 124 1.05 2.62 22.58
N LYS A 125 -0.20 2.63 22.11
CA LYS A 125 -0.58 1.96 20.87
C LYS A 125 0.07 2.61 19.65
N LEU A 126 0.12 3.95 19.59
CA LEU A 126 0.84 4.66 18.53
C LEU A 126 2.33 4.30 18.50
N LYS A 127 2.97 4.21 19.67
CA LYS A 127 4.35 3.74 19.82
C LYS A 127 4.52 2.32 19.28
N GLU A 128 3.64 1.39 19.65
CA GLU A 128 3.65 0.01 19.13
C GLU A 128 3.55 -0.01 17.60
N MET A 129 2.60 0.76 17.03
CA MET A 129 2.41 0.86 15.58
C MET A 129 3.65 1.41 14.87
N ARG A 130 4.29 2.45 15.42
CA ARG A 130 5.53 3.04 14.90
C ARG A 130 6.67 2.02 14.89
N VAL A 131 6.91 1.36 16.03
CA VAL A 131 7.99 0.37 16.19
C VAL A 131 7.80 -0.81 15.23
N LYS A 132 6.57 -1.32 15.07
CA LYS A 132 6.26 -2.39 14.10
C LYS A 132 6.58 -2.01 12.66
N ARG A 133 6.57 -0.72 12.32
CA ARG A 133 6.95 -0.20 11.01
C ARG A 133 8.45 0.10 10.87
N GLY A 134 9.25 -0.18 11.90
CA GLY A 134 10.69 0.07 11.89
C GLY A 134 11.07 1.55 11.96
N LEU A 135 10.13 2.43 12.27
CA LEU A 135 10.39 3.86 12.47
C LEU A 135 10.95 4.02 13.88
N ILE A 136 12.14 4.59 14.06
CA ILE A 136 12.80 4.78 15.37
C ILE A 136 12.59 6.22 15.86
N ASP A 137 12.39 6.41 17.16
CA ASP A 137 12.21 7.73 17.79
C ASP A 137 13.57 8.21 18.30
N GLU A 138 14.39 8.68 17.37
CA GLU A 138 15.75 9.15 17.65
C GLU A 138 15.76 10.42 18.52
N GLN A 139 14.66 11.18 18.51
CA GLN A 139 14.54 12.46 19.19
C GLN A 139 13.87 12.36 20.58
N GLY A 140 13.44 11.16 20.98
CA GLY A 140 12.75 10.93 22.26
C GLY A 140 11.42 11.68 22.37
N ILE A 141 10.73 11.90 21.24
CA ILE A 141 9.44 12.60 21.17
C ILE A 141 8.39 11.88 22.01
N GLU A 142 8.39 10.55 22.01
CA GLU A 142 7.44 9.75 22.79
C GLU A 142 7.59 9.96 24.29
N ASP A 143 8.82 10.04 24.78
CA ASP A 143 9.09 10.30 26.19
C ASP A 143 8.64 11.72 26.57
N MET A 144 8.82 12.70 25.66
CA MET A 144 8.28 14.05 25.85
C MET A 144 6.74 14.06 25.86
N GLN A 145 6.09 13.29 24.97
CA GLN A 145 4.63 13.16 24.91
C GLN A 145 4.07 12.49 26.17
N MET A 146 4.71 11.44 26.65
CA MET A 146 4.32 10.75 27.89
C MET A 146 4.52 11.65 29.11
N ALA A 147 5.62 12.40 29.18
CA ALA A 147 5.84 13.37 30.25
C ALA A 147 4.83 14.52 30.23
N ALA A 148 4.39 14.96 29.05
CA ALA A 148 3.31 15.93 28.91
C ALA A 148 1.97 15.36 29.40
N LEU A 149 1.66 14.10 29.04
CA LEU A 149 0.48 13.42 29.54
C LEU A 149 0.51 13.26 31.07
N ASP A 150 1.64 12.87 31.65
CA ASP A 150 1.82 12.76 33.11
C ASP A 150 1.50 14.08 33.82
N LYS A 151 1.89 15.22 33.25
CA LYS A 151 1.58 16.55 33.82
C LYS A 151 0.07 16.82 33.80
N VAL A 152 -0.58 16.57 32.67
CA VAL A 152 -2.03 16.79 32.53
C VAL A 152 -2.81 15.87 33.47
N GLU A 153 -2.46 14.58 33.55
CA GLU A 153 -3.10 13.62 34.45
C GLU A 153 -2.92 13.98 35.93
N LYS A 154 -1.75 14.52 36.32
CA LYS A 154 -1.52 15.06 37.67
C LYS A 154 -2.39 16.28 37.97
N GLU A 155 -2.57 17.17 37.01
CA GLU A 155 -3.41 18.36 37.15
C GLU A 155 -4.90 18.00 37.31
N ILE A 156 -5.41 17.08 36.49
CA ILE A 156 -6.81 16.64 36.53
C ILE A 156 -7.07 15.55 37.58
N LYS A 157 -6.02 14.98 38.20
CA LYS A 157 -6.05 13.93 39.23
C LYS A 157 -6.78 12.64 38.83
N LYS A 158 -6.85 12.35 37.53
CA LYS A 158 -7.48 11.17 36.94
C LYS A 158 -6.81 10.83 35.60
N PRO A 159 -6.95 9.59 35.10
CA PRO A 159 -6.55 9.28 33.73
C PRO A 159 -7.28 10.17 32.72
N LEU A 160 -6.57 10.61 31.68
CA LEU A 160 -7.15 11.48 30.65
C LEU A 160 -7.95 10.64 29.64
N MET A 161 -9.25 10.86 29.57
CA MET A 161 -10.12 10.23 28.57
C MET A 161 -10.08 10.99 27.24
N ARG A 162 -10.11 10.28 26.11
CA ARG A 162 -10.07 10.89 24.76
C ARG A 162 -11.31 11.71 24.41
N ASN A 163 -12.42 11.48 25.10
CA ASN A 163 -13.65 12.26 24.97
C ASN A 163 -13.68 13.50 25.91
N ASP A 164 -12.71 13.66 26.82
CA ASP A 164 -12.61 14.82 27.70
C ASP A 164 -12.02 16.02 26.93
N LYS A 165 -12.90 16.81 26.31
CA LYS A 165 -12.51 17.96 25.48
C LYS A 165 -11.59 18.94 26.20
N LYS A 166 -11.79 19.16 27.51
CA LYS A 166 -10.98 20.12 28.28
C LYS A 166 -9.58 19.55 28.55
N GLY A 167 -9.51 18.30 29.01
CA GLY A 167 -8.23 17.64 29.25
C GLY A 167 -7.41 17.45 27.97
N ILE A 168 -8.06 17.11 26.85
CA ILE A 168 -7.39 16.99 25.54
C ILE A 168 -6.89 18.35 25.04
N ALA A 169 -7.59 19.45 25.33
CA ALA A 169 -7.08 20.80 25.01
C ALA A 169 -5.80 21.13 25.80
N LEU A 170 -5.72 20.75 27.08
CA LEU A 170 -4.50 20.90 27.89
C LEU A 170 -3.34 20.07 27.32
N LEU A 171 -3.60 18.80 26.97
CA LEU A 171 -2.59 17.94 26.36
C LEU A 171 -2.11 18.48 25.01
N THR A 172 -3.03 18.96 24.18
CA THR A 172 -2.71 19.56 22.88
C THR A 172 -1.82 20.78 23.05
N ALA A 173 -2.08 21.63 24.05
CA ALA A 173 -1.23 22.78 24.35
C ALA A 173 0.19 22.38 24.79
N GLU A 174 0.35 21.31 25.58
CA GLU A 174 1.68 20.77 25.91
C GLU A 174 2.38 20.20 24.67
N PHE A 175 1.66 19.51 23.78
CA PHE A 175 2.20 19.00 22.52
C PHE A 175 2.62 20.13 21.58
N ASP A 176 1.87 21.22 21.51
CA ASP A 176 2.23 22.37 20.67
C ASP A 176 3.53 23.03 21.17
N LYS A 177 3.79 23.06 22.49
CA LYS A 177 5.09 23.50 23.04
C LYS A 177 6.24 22.57 22.64
N ILE A 178 6.00 21.25 22.64
CA ILE A 178 6.98 20.25 22.18
C ILE A 178 7.27 20.46 20.69
N ASN A 179 6.22 20.58 19.87
CA ASN A 179 6.34 20.82 18.43
C ASN A 179 7.15 22.09 18.13
N GLN A 180 6.89 23.19 18.84
CA GLN A 180 7.66 24.44 18.70
C GLN A 180 9.16 24.23 18.99
N LYS A 181 9.51 23.47 20.04
CA LYS A 181 10.92 23.16 20.37
C LYS A 181 11.60 22.32 19.31
N LEU A 182 10.85 21.41 18.67
CA LEU A 182 11.35 20.52 17.63
C LEU A 182 11.30 21.17 16.23
N GLY A 183 10.78 22.39 16.11
CA GLY A 183 10.58 23.05 14.82
C GLY A 183 9.51 22.38 13.94
N ILE A 184 8.64 21.55 14.53
CA ILE A 184 7.56 20.86 13.83
C ILE A 184 6.37 21.81 13.70
N ARG A 185 5.92 22.03 12.46
CA ARG A 185 4.77 22.88 12.13
C ARG A 185 3.74 22.08 11.37
N LYS A 186 2.47 22.15 11.78
CA LYS A 186 1.38 21.43 11.13
C LYS A 186 1.17 21.92 9.70
N GLU A 187 1.52 23.17 9.45
CA GLU A 187 1.44 23.86 8.16
C GLU A 187 2.43 23.30 7.13
N ASP A 188 3.51 22.65 7.58
CA ASP A 188 4.49 22.02 6.69
C ASP A 188 4.05 20.62 6.23
N LEU A 189 2.97 20.06 6.78
CA LEU A 189 2.51 18.71 6.43
C LEU A 189 2.26 18.51 4.92
N PRO A 190 1.61 19.44 4.18
CA PRO A 190 1.44 19.31 2.72
C PRO A 190 2.78 19.25 1.97
N LYS A 191 3.79 19.98 2.46
CA LYS A 191 5.14 19.97 1.87
C LYS A 191 5.83 18.63 2.10
N TYR A 192 5.68 18.03 3.27
CA TYR A 192 6.21 16.68 3.53
C TYR A 192 5.51 15.62 2.70
N GLU A 193 4.19 15.74 2.50
CA GLU A 193 3.44 14.86 1.60
C GLU A 193 4.00 14.95 0.17
N GLU A 194 4.17 16.16 -0.38
CA GLU A 194 4.71 16.36 -1.72
C GLU A 194 6.12 15.79 -1.87
N GLN A 195 6.99 15.99 -0.87
CA GLN A 195 8.33 15.41 -0.86
C GLN A 195 8.31 13.88 -0.80
N LEU A 196 7.38 13.30 -0.05
CA LEU A 196 7.20 11.86 0.03
C LEU A 196 6.74 11.30 -1.31
N GLU A 197 5.79 11.94 -1.97
CA GLU A 197 5.32 11.55 -3.31
C GLU A 197 6.45 11.54 -4.34
N LEU A 198 7.32 12.55 -4.33
CA LEU A 198 8.48 12.58 -5.23
C LEU A 198 9.47 11.45 -4.94
N LYS A 199 9.69 11.10 -3.67
CA LYS A 199 10.57 9.97 -3.30
C LYS A 199 9.98 8.63 -3.74
N ILE A 200 8.68 8.44 -3.55
CA ILE A 200 7.96 7.24 -4.00
C ILE A 200 8.03 7.16 -5.53
N ALA A 201 7.76 8.27 -6.23
CA ALA A 201 7.84 8.36 -7.67
C ALA A 201 9.24 7.98 -8.20
N LYS A 202 10.31 8.52 -7.60
CA LYS A 202 11.69 8.16 -7.96
C LYS A 202 11.95 6.66 -7.76
N ALA A 203 11.61 6.12 -6.59
CA ALA A 203 11.84 4.70 -6.29
C ALA A 203 11.08 3.76 -7.25
N GLN A 204 9.83 4.11 -7.59
CA GLN A 204 9.04 3.35 -8.57
C GLN A 204 9.63 3.44 -9.99
N LEU A 205 10.16 4.59 -10.39
CA LEU A 205 10.86 4.73 -11.68
C LEU A 205 12.18 3.95 -11.71
N GLU A 206 12.90 3.85 -10.59
CA GLU A 206 14.09 3.01 -10.46
C GLU A 206 13.76 1.52 -10.61
N GLU A 207 12.70 1.05 -9.95
CA GLU A 207 12.20 -0.32 -10.08
C GLU A 207 11.76 -0.61 -11.52
N LEU A 208 10.98 0.29 -12.12
CA LEU A 208 10.54 0.15 -13.50
C LEU A 208 11.71 0.13 -14.49
N LYS A 209 12.72 0.99 -14.29
CA LYS A 209 13.93 1.00 -15.12
C LYS A 209 14.67 -0.34 -15.00
N LYS A 210 14.74 -0.91 -13.81
CA LYS A 210 15.35 -2.22 -13.58
C LYS A 210 14.58 -3.33 -14.33
N ASP A 211 13.27 -3.38 -14.18
CA ASP A 211 12.42 -4.38 -14.85
C ASP A 211 12.53 -4.30 -16.38
N VAL A 212 12.54 -3.08 -16.92
CA VAL A 212 12.75 -2.83 -18.35
C VAL A 212 14.12 -3.34 -18.79
N LEU A 213 15.20 -3.02 -18.07
CA LEU A 213 16.55 -3.47 -18.42
C LEU A 213 16.65 -5.00 -18.36
N GLU A 214 16.05 -5.64 -17.36
CA GLU A 214 16.02 -7.11 -17.25
C GLU A 214 15.26 -7.76 -18.43
N ALA A 215 14.11 -7.19 -18.82
CA ALA A 215 13.33 -7.66 -19.96
C ALA A 215 14.11 -7.48 -21.29
N MET A 216 14.75 -6.32 -21.46
CA MET A 216 15.60 -5.98 -22.60
C MET A 216 16.78 -6.95 -22.74
N GLU A 217 17.53 -7.19 -21.66
CA GLU A 217 18.65 -8.14 -21.65
C GLU A 217 18.19 -9.58 -21.93
N THR A 218 17.01 -9.95 -21.47
CA THR A 218 16.41 -11.26 -21.77
C THR A 218 16.06 -11.39 -23.25
N GLN A 219 15.56 -10.31 -23.87
CA GLN A 219 15.23 -10.28 -25.29
C GLN A 219 16.49 -10.37 -26.16
N LYS A 220 17.54 -9.62 -25.83
CA LYS A 220 18.83 -9.60 -26.55
C LYS A 220 19.51 -10.97 -26.62
N LYS A 221 19.27 -11.85 -25.63
CA LYS A 221 19.81 -13.22 -25.60
C LYS A 221 19.20 -14.16 -26.64
N ARG A 222 18.06 -13.81 -27.24
CA ARG A 222 17.40 -14.61 -28.27
C ARG A 222 18.12 -14.44 -29.60
N GLU A 223 18.38 -15.54 -30.30
CA GLU A 223 19.08 -15.58 -31.60
C GLU A 223 18.49 -14.58 -32.61
N GLU A 224 17.16 -14.42 -32.61
CA GLU A 224 16.41 -13.53 -33.49
C GLU A 224 16.76 -12.03 -33.33
N PHE A 225 17.32 -11.63 -32.18
CA PHE A 225 17.52 -10.22 -31.80
C PHE A 225 18.97 -9.89 -31.43
N LYS A 226 19.93 -10.78 -31.72
CA LYS A 226 21.33 -10.60 -31.32
C LYS A 226 22.03 -9.42 -31.98
N ASP A 227 21.64 -9.10 -33.21
CA ASP A 227 22.23 -8.04 -34.02
C ASP A 227 21.44 -6.72 -33.94
N GLU A 228 20.33 -6.68 -33.19
CA GLU A 228 19.53 -5.47 -33.01
C GLU A 228 20.07 -4.59 -31.88
N GLU A 229 20.13 -3.28 -32.14
CA GLU A 229 20.46 -2.29 -31.12
C GLU A 229 19.28 -2.10 -30.17
N MET A 230 19.54 -2.24 -28.88
CA MET A 230 18.50 -2.11 -27.87
C MET A 230 18.06 -0.65 -27.71
N PRO A 231 16.74 -0.37 -27.72
CA PRO A 231 16.24 0.99 -27.58
C PRO A 231 16.58 1.59 -26.21
N SER A 232 16.70 2.91 -26.11
CA SER A 232 16.91 3.56 -24.82
C SER A 232 15.67 3.43 -23.92
N VAL A 233 15.87 3.13 -22.64
CA VAL A 233 14.79 3.04 -21.64
C VAL A 233 13.90 4.29 -21.63
N LYS A 234 14.50 5.48 -21.82
CA LYS A 234 13.78 6.77 -21.86
C LYS A 234 12.86 6.92 -23.08
N SER A 235 13.12 6.17 -24.14
CA SER A 235 12.35 6.23 -25.39
C SER A 235 11.15 5.28 -25.40
N LEU A 236 11.09 4.36 -24.43
CA LEU A 236 10.00 3.40 -24.34
C LEU A 236 8.70 4.06 -23.91
N ASP A 237 7.61 3.55 -24.46
CA ASP A 237 6.26 3.98 -24.11
C ASP A 237 5.55 2.84 -23.37
N ILE A 238 5.37 3.01 -22.05
CA ILE A 238 4.73 2.01 -21.18
C ILE A 238 3.32 1.68 -21.66
N ARG A 239 2.65 2.60 -22.36
CA ARG A 239 1.29 2.39 -22.89
C ARG A 239 1.20 1.20 -23.85
N ASN A 240 2.32 0.82 -24.48
CA ASN A 240 2.37 -0.37 -25.34
C ASN A 240 2.35 -1.71 -24.57
N PHE A 241 2.46 -1.66 -23.24
CA PHE A 241 2.57 -2.84 -22.37
C PHE A 241 1.40 -3.00 -21.39
N ILE A 242 0.44 -2.06 -21.38
CA ILE A 242 -0.73 -2.04 -20.47
C ILE A 242 -2.04 -2.31 -21.24
#